data_AF-A0A352UXZ7-F1
#
_entry.id   AF-A0A352UXZ7-F1
#
_cell.length_a   1.000
_cell.length_b   1.000
_cell.length_c   1.000
_cell.angle_alpha   90.00
_cell.angle_beta   90.00
_cell.angle_gamma   90.00
#
_symmetry.space_group_name_H-M   'P 1'
#
loop_
_entity.id
_entity.type
_entity.pdbx_description
1 polymer ?
#
loop_
_entity_poly.entity_id
_entity_poly.type
_entity_poly.pdbx_seq_one_letter_code
_entity_poly.pdbx_strand_id
1 'polypeptide(L)'
;SEIYAAFEACREKMDKQLRRYKRRLRDHHRDRTAPVEFDGGSSYILAASEEPEDNEATEMQPIVIAEMETKIPSITVGEAVMQLELGAQKMLVFRNEGHGGVNVVYRREDGNIGWIDPRNSK
;
A
#
# COMPACT_ATOMS: atom_id res chain seq x y z
N SER A 1 -13.64 36.90 -4.42
CA SER A 1 -14.71 36.03 -3.88
C SER A 1 -14.39 34.54 -4.08
N GLU A 2 -13.89 34.13 -5.26
CA GLU A 2 -13.54 32.73 -5.58
C GLU A 2 -12.51 32.07 -4.66
N ILE A 3 -11.53 32.81 -4.12
CA ILE A 3 -10.49 32.25 -3.24
C ILE A 3 -11.10 31.69 -1.94
N TYR A 4 -12.05 32.40 -1.34
CA TYR A 4 -12.73 31.92 -0.13
C TYR A 4 -13.65 30.73 -0.43
N ALA A 5 -14.30 30.72 -1.59
CA ALA A 5 -15.13 29.60 -2.01
C ALA A 5 -14.29 28.33 -2.28
N ALA A 6 -13.11 28.47 -2.91
CA ALA A 6 -12.18 27.36 -3.13
C ALA A 6 -11.61 26.82 -1.81
N PHE A 7 -11.28 27.70 -0.87
CA PHE A 7 -10.83 27.32 0.46
C PHE A 7 -11.92 26.55 1.23
N GLU A 8 -13.15 27.05 1.22
CA GLU A 8 -14.27 26.39 1.90
C GLU A 8 -14.57 25.01 1.29
N ALA A 9 -14.52 24.88 -0.04
CA ALA A 9 -14.66 23.59 -0.72
C ALA A 9 -13.53 22.61 -0.35
N CYS A 10 -12.30 23.10 -0.19
CA CYS A 10 -11.19 22.28 0.30
C CYS A 10 -11.42 21.83 1.75
N ARG A 11 -11.86 22.76 2.62
CA ARG A 11 -12.18 22.50 4.03
C ARG A 11 -13.25 21.42 4.17
N GLU A 12 -14.33 21.50 3.39
CA GLU A 12 -15.39 20.49 3.40
C GLU A 12 -14.90 19.11 2.92
N LYS A 13 -14.07 19.07 1.87
CA LYS A 13 -13.45 17.82 1.40
C LYS A 13 -12.60 17.17 2.49
N MET A 14 -11.75 17.97 3.14
CA MET A 14 -10.92 17.51 4.26
C MET A 14 -11.77 17.01 5.43
N ASP A 15 -12.82 17.75 5.83
CA ASP A 15 -13.69 17.34 6.96
C ASP A 15 -14.41 16.00 6.64
N LYS A 16 -14.88 15.83 5.40
CA LYS A 16 -15.51 14.58 4.96
C LYS A 16 -14.54 13.39 4.99
N GLN A 17 -13.30 13.60 4.55
CA GLN A 17 -12.25 12.59 4.60
C GLN A 17 -11.94 12.20 6.05
N LEU A 18 -11.73 13.18 6.94
CA LEU A 18 -11.45 12.96 8.36
C LEU A 18 -12.58 12.21 9.07
N ARG A 19 -13.84 12.54 8.79
CA ARG A 19 -15.00 11.81 9.36
C ARG A 19 -15.08 10.38 8.86
N ARG A 20 -14.91 10.15 7.55
CA ARG A 20 -14.92 8.80 6.96
C ARG A 20 -13.78 7.96 7.53
N TYR A 21 -12.62 8.58 7.71
CA TYR A 21 -11.44 7.99 8.33
C TYR A 21 -11.70 7.60 9.80
N LYS A 22 -12.14 8.54 10.64
CA LYS A 22 -12.47 8.29 12.06
C LYS A 22 -13.51 7.18 12.21
N ARG A 23 -14.51 7.15 11.33
CA ARG A 23 -15.51 6.09 11.30
C ARG A 23 -14.90 4.74 10.97
N ARG A 24 -14.09 4.63 9.92
CA ARG A 24 -13.39 3.39 9.58
C ARG A 24 -12.52 2.90 10.73
N LEU A 25 -11.74 3.77 11.36
CA LEU A 25 -10.89 3.41 12.49
C LEU A 25 -11.68 2.82 13.66
N ARG A 26 -12.81 3.46 14.02
CA ARG A 26 -13.68 3.00 15.11
C ARG A 26 -14.42 1.72 14.75
N ASP A 27 -14.93 1.62 13.53
CA ASP A 27 -15.67 0.45 13.07
C ASP A 27 -14.73 -0.77 13.00
N HIS A 28 -13.46 -0.57 12.59
CA HIS A 28 -12.41 -1.62 12.64
C HIS A 28 -12.07 -2.10 14.06
N HIS A 29 -11.98 -1.20 15.04
CA HIS A 29 -11.76 -1.59 16.45
C HIS A 29 -12.97 -2.27 17.09
N ARG A 30 -14.18 -2.07 16.55
CA ARG A 30 -15.40 -2.65 17.10
C ARG A 30 -15.65 -4.07 16.58
N ASP A 31 -15.35 -4.31 15.31
CA ASP A 31 -15.61 -5.61 14.68
C ASP A 31 -14.42 -6.58 14.84
N ARG A 32 -13.22 -6.10 15.22
CA ARG A 32 -12.03 -6.91 15.47
C ARG A 32 -11.83 -7.15 16.97
N THR A 33 -12.13 -8.36 17.45
CA THR A 33 -11.91 -8.79 18.85
C THR A 33 -10.48 -9.23 19.16
N ALA A 34 -9.64 -9.45 18.14
CA ALA A 34 -8.25 -9.89 18.28
C ALA A 34 -7.25 -8.98 17.52
N PRO A 35 -5.98 -8.90 17.93
CA PRO A 35 -4.95 -8.08 17.26
C PRO A 35 -4.75 -8.42 15.77
N VAL A 36 -4.09 -7.53 15.02
CA VAL A 36 -3.70 -7.79 13.62
C VAL A 36 -2.71 -8.95 13.57
N GLU A 37 -3.04 -10.01 12.84
CA GLU A 37 -2.11 -11.08 12.54
C GLU A 37 -1.15 -10.63 11.45
N PHE A 38 0.15 -10.84 11.68
CA PHE A 38 1.19 -10.60 10.71
C PHE A 38 1.78 -11.94 10.30
N ASP A 39 1.77 -12.22 9.00
CA ASP A 39 2.42 -13.38 8.43
C ASP A 39 3.80 -12.99 7.87
N GLY A 40 4.73 -13.95 7.84
CA GLY A 40 6.05 -13.76 7.24
C GLY A 40 5.94 -13.83 5.72
N GLY A 41 6.23 -12.73 5.03
CA GLY A 41 6.35 -12.71 3.57
C GLY A 41 7.79 -12.82 3.13
N SER A 42 8.16 -13.87 2.40
CA SER A 42 9.45 -13.90 1.68
C SER A 42 9.40 -12.87 0.55
N SER A 43 10.11 -11.75 0.70
CA SER A 43 10.28 -10.76 -0.36
C SER A 43 11.46 -11.18 -1.24
N TYR A 44 11.19 -11.67 -2.45
CA TYR A 44 12.23 -12.05 -3.40
C TYR A 44 12.45 -10.90 -4.38
N ILE A 45 13.60 -10.24 -4.28
CA ILE A 45 14.02 -9.18 -5.21
C ILE A 45 15.42 -9.62 -5.68
N LEU A 46 15.50 -10.18 -6.90
CA LEU A 46 16.68 -10.81 -7.52
C LEU A 46 17.85 -9.84 -7.81
N ALA A 47 18.92 -9.87 -7.02
CA ALA A 47 20.15 -9.13 -7.30
C ALA A 47 20.98 -9.75 -8.44
N ALA A 48 21.69 -8.91 -9.21
CA ALA A 48 22.66 -9.36 -10.21
C ALA A 48 23.94 -9.87 -9.52
N SER A 49 24.42 -11.04 -9.95
CA SER A 49 25.66 -11.66 -9.50
C SER A 49 26.88 -10.81 -9.87
N GLU A 50 27.71 -10.48 -8.89
CA GLU A 50 29.04 -9.91 -9.09
C GLU A 50 29.97 -10.97 -9.72
N GLU A 51 30.12 -10.95 -11.04
CA GLU A 51 31.35 -11.44 -11.69
C GLU A 51 32.04 -10.27 -12.39
N PRO A 52 33.36 -10.09 -12.22
CA PRO A 52 34.09 -9.01 -12.86
C PRO A 52 34.51 -9.48 -14.25
N GLU A 53 33.69 -9.20 -15.27
CA GLU A 53 34.17 -9.23 -16.65
C GLU A 53 34.03 -7.86 -17.28
N ASP A 54 35.21 -7.30 -17.59
CA ASP A 54 35.45 -6.33 -18.66
C ASP A 54 34.40 -6.42 -19.76
N ASN A 55 33.60 -5.35 -19.93
CA ASN A 55 33.51 -4.63 -21.19
C ASN A 55 32.50 -3.47 -21.10
N GLU A 56 32.87 -2.40 -21.78
CA GLU A 56 32.19 -1.13 -21.93
C GLU A 56 30.77 -1.28 -22.52
N ALA A 57 29.72 -1.42 -21.70
CA ALA A 57 28.31 -1.19 -22.13
C ALA A 57 27.23 -1.12 -21.01
N THR A 58 27.55 -0.99 -19.72
CA THR A 58 26.52 -1.15 -18.66
C THR A 58 26.10 0.17 -18.03
N GLU A 59 25.59 1.11 -18.82
CA GLU A 59 24.82 2.23 -18.27
C GLU A 59 23.45 1.71 -17.79
N MET A 60 23.20 1.88 -16.48
CA MET A 60 21.86 1.98 -15.87
C MET A 60 20.95 0.73 -15.87
N GLN A 61 21.44 -0.42 -15.39
CA GLN A 61 20.51 -1.47 -14.95
C GLN A 61 20.00 -1.18 -13.52
N PRO A 62 18.68 -1.24 -13.25
CA PRO A 62 18.16 -1.01 -11.91
C PRO A 62 18.62 -2.12 -10.96
N ILE A 63 19.17 -1.73 -9.82
CA ILE A 63 19.59 -2.67 -8.77
C ILE A 63 18.34 -3.14 -8.01
N VAL A 64 18.24 -4.45 -7.87
CA VAL A 64 17.10 -5.15 -7.31
C VAL A 64 17.55 -5.64 -5.92
N ILE A 65 17.03 -5.01 -4.84
CA ILE A 65 17.44 -5.23 -3.44
C ILE A 65 16.42 -6.10 -2.69
N ALA A 66 16.82 -7.29 -2.22
CA ALA A 66 16.00 -8.13 -1.33
C ALA A 66 16.11 -7.68 0.13
N GLU A 67 15.03 -7.10 0.66
CA GLU A 67 14.88 -6.94 2.10
C GLU A 67 14.49 -8.28 2.74
N MET A 68 15.18 -8.67 3.81
CA MET A 68 15.12 -10.04 4.35
C MET A 68 13.74 -10.45 4.88
N GLU A 69 12.96 -9.53 5.46
CA GLU A 69 11.65 -9.84 6.02
C GLU A 69 10.71 -8.63 5.93
N THR A 70 9.58 -8.79 5.25
CA THR A 70 8.46 -7.82 5.32
C THR A 70 7.30 -8.49 6.02
N LYS A 71 6.78 -7.83 7.06
CA LYS A 71 5.57 -8.29 7.76
C LYS A 71 4.36 -8.03 6.86
N ILE A 72 3.62 -9.08 6.52
CA ILE A 72 2.40 -8.98 5.71
C ILE A 72 1.20 -8.99 6.66
N PRO A 73 0.52 -7.84 6.85
CA PRO A 73 -0.65 -7.79 7.72
C PRO A 73 -1.85 -8.50 7.09
N SER A 74 -2.64 -9.20 7.90
CA SER A 74 -3.97 -9.69 7.55
C SER A 74 -5.01 -8.62 7.85
N ILE A 75 -5.46 -7.91 6.81
CA ILE A 75 -6.36 -6.74 6.90
C ILE A 75 -7.34 -6.69 5.71
N THR A 76 -8.39 -5.89 5.83
CA THR A 76 -9.31 -5.59 4.72
C THR A 76 -8.66 -4.64 3.69
N VAL A 77 -9.24 -4.60 2.48
CA VAL A 77 -8.82 -3.63 1.44
C VAL A 77 -8.92 -2.18 1.96
N GLY A 78 -9.97 -1.87 2.73
CA GLY A 78 -10.17 -0.53 3.29
C GLY A 78 -9.07 -0.11 4.26
N GLU A 79 -8.63 -1.02 5.13
CA GLU A 79 -7.48 -0.81 6.01
C GLU A 79 -6.17 -0.68 5.24
N ALA A 80 -5.96 -1.50 4.22
CA ALA A 80 -4.75 -1.43 3.41
C ALA A 80 -4.62 -0.07 2.73
N VAL A 81 -5.71 0.44 2.14
CA VAL A 81 -5.75 1.80 1.56
C VAL A 81 -5.46 2.86 2.64
N MET A 82 -6.03 2.69 3.82
CA MET A 82 -5.83 3.62 4.94
C MET A 82 -4.36 3.65 5.40
N GLN A 83 -3.71 2.49 5.55
CA GLN A 83 -2.31 2.40 5.94
C GLN A 83 -1.38 2.99 4.87
N LEU A 84 -1.67 2.74 3.59
CA LEU A 84 -0.93 3.31 2.47
C LEU A 84 -0.98 4.85 2.47
N GLU A 85 -2.15 5.44 2.76
CA GLU A 85 -2.33 6.89 2.85
C GLU A 85 -1.58 7.50 4.06
N LEU A 86 -1.64 6.87 5.23
CA LEU A 86 -1.01 7.38 6.46
C LEU A 86 0.50 7.19 6.51
N GLY A 87 0.99 6.03 6.04
CA GLY A 87 2.39 5.65 6.11
C GLY A 87 3.26 6.30 5.04
N ALA A 88 2.67 7.09 4.14
CA ALA A 88 3.32 7.63 2.94
C ALA A 88 4.07 6.56 2.11
N GLN A 89 3.63 5.31 2.20
CA GLN A 89 4.20 4.18 1.47
C GLN A 89 3.76 4.23 0.00
N LYS A 90 4.61 3.75 -0.92
CA LYS A 90 4.27 3.69 -2.35
C LYS A 90 3.34 2.52 -2.68
N MET A 91 3.49 1.44 -1.94
CA MET A 91 2.76 0.18 -2.11
C MET A 91 2.65 -0.52 -0.75
N LEU A 92 1.58 -1.27 -0.54
CA LEU A 92 1.37 -2.13 0.62
C LEU A 92 0.88 -3.49 0.14
N VAL A 93 1.61 -4.53 0.55
CA VAL A 93 1.22 -5.93 0.38
C VAL A 93 0.52 -6.39 1.66
N PHE A 94 -0.61 -7.06 1.52
CA PHE A 94 -1.41 -7.53 2.66
C PHE A 94 -2.14 -8.82 2.32
N ARG A 95 -2.51 -9.59 3.36
CA ARG A 95 -3.42 -10.72 3.23
C ARG A 95 -4.85 -10.23 3.46
N ASN A 96 -5.72 -10.42 2.48
CA ASN A 96 -7.09 -9.89 2.55
C ASN A 96 -7.97 -10.80 3.41
N GLU A 97 -8.54 -10.25 4.48
CA GLU A 97 -9.39 -10.97 5.44
C GLU A 97 -10.64 -11.63 4.82
N GLY A 98 -11.19 -11.08 3.73
CA GLY A 98 -12.41 -11.62 3.11
C GLY A 98 -12.21 -12.99 2.48
N HIS A 99 -11.00 -13.34 2.07
CA HIS A 99 -10.74 -14.57 1.31
C HIS A 99 -9.32 -15.15 1.49
N GLY A 100 -8.52 -14.62 2.41
CA GLY A 100 -7.19 -15.12 2.79
C GLY A 100 -6.07 -14.97 1.76
N GLY A 101 -6.34 -14.52 0.52
CA GLY A 101 -5.32 -14.32 -0.50
C GLY A 101 -4.46 -13.05 -0.33
N VAL A 102 -3.25 -13.08 -0.88
CA VAL A 102 -2.34 -11.93 -0.93
C VAL A 102 -2.84 -10.91 -1.94
N ASN A 103 -2.86 -9.64 -1.54
CA ASN A 103 -3.32 -8.51 -2.32
C ASN A 103 -2.31 -7.37 -2.20
N VAL A 104 -2.37 -6.44 -3.17
CA VAL A 104 -1.51 -5.27 -3.19
C VAL A 104 -2.35 -4.03 -3.44
N VAL A 105 -2.14 -2.99 -2.64
CA VAL A 105 -2.59 -1.62 -2.96
C VAL A 105 -1.39 -0.72 -3.21
N TYR A 106 -1.50 0.18 -4.18
CA TYR A 106 -0.41 1.10 -4.52
C TYR A 106 -0.95 2.44 -5.03
N ARG A 107 -0.12 3.48 -4.95
CA ARG A 107 -0.46 4.80 -5.48
C ARG A 107 -0.16 4.85 -6.98
N ARG A 108 -1.16 5.22 -7.77
CA ARG A 108 -1.03 5.44 -9.22
C ARG A 108 -0.54 6.86 -9.52
N GLU A 109 -0.05 7.07 -10.73
CA GLU A 109 0.41 8.38 -11.21
C GLU A 109 -0.74 9.41 -11.30
N ASP A 110 -1.98 8.96 -11.51
CA ASP A 110 -3.19 9.80 -11.53
C ASP A 110 -3.67 10.21 -10.12
N GLY A 111 -2.93 9.82 -9.07
CA GLY A 111 -3.27 10.09 -7.67
C GLY A 111 -4.31 9.14 -7.07
N ASN A 112 -4.86 8.21 -7.86
CA ASN A 112 -5.79 7.20 -7.36
C ASN A 112 -5.06 6.00 -6.74
N ILE A 113 -5.82 5.13 -6.09
CA ILE A 113 -5.30 3.89 -5.53
C ILE A 113 -5.57 2.74 -6.49
N GLY A 114 -4.51 2.04 -6.88
CA GLY A 114 -4.58 0.78 -7.60
C GLY A 114 -4.72 -0.39 -6.61
N TRP A 115 -5.48 -1.42 -6.99
CA TRP A 115 -5.63 -2.66 -6.24
C TRP A 115 -5.38 -3.85 -7.16
N ILE A 116 -4.52 -4.77 -6.74
CA ILE A 116 -4.18 -6.02 -7.43
C ILE A 116 -4.62 -7.20 -6.56
N ASP A 117 -5.46 -8.07 -7.12
CA ASP A 117 -5.75 -9.41 -6.59
C ASP A 117 -5.25 -10.46 -7.60
N PRO A 118 -4.09 -11.11 -7.35
CA PRO A 118 -3.50 -12.10 -8.25
C PRO A 118 -4.39 -13.31 -8.54
N ARG A 119 -5.40 -13.58 -7.69
CA ARG A 119 -6.33 -14.70 -7.88
C ARG A 119 -7.48 -14.34 -8.82
N ASN A 120 -7.67 -13.06 -9.10
CA ASN A 120 -8.73 -12.57 -9.98
C ASN A 120 -8.21 -12.08 -11.35
N SER A 121 -6.94 -12.38 -11.67
CA SER A 121 -6.42 -12.28 -13.04
C SER A 121 -7.02 -13.40 -13.88
N LYS A 122 -8.12 -13.12 -14.58
CA LYS A 122 -8.57 -13.91 -15.72
C LYS A 122 -7.83 -13.49 -16.98
#